data_AF-A0A6J7CBQ4-F1
#
_entry.id   AF-A0A6J7CBQ4-F1
#
_cell.length_a   1.000
_cell.length_b   1.000
_cell.length_c   1.000
_cell.angle_alpha   90.00
_cell.angle_beta   90.00
_cell.angle_gamma   90.00
#
_symmetry.space_group_name_H-M   'P 1'
#
loop_
_entity.id
_entity.type
_entity.pdbx_description
1 polymer ?
#
loop_
_entity_poly.entity_id
_entity_poly.type
_entity_poly.pdbx_seq_one_letter_code
_entity_poly.pdbx_strand_id
1 'polypeptide(L)'
;MAERHVEIPEQVVQVDDELFVKIIDIDLERRRISLSLKQANEGHEIEIEAFDPTQYGMAARYDAAGNFIYPEGFDSDSQEWKPGYETQREEWEKQYAQAQERFMAHKKQKAEAKAADAAATPADETAAEEVPAAE
;
A
#
# COMPACT_ATOMS: atom_id res chain seq x y z
N MET A 1 4.59 4.88 -19.28
CA MET A 1 5.64 3.93 -18.86
C MET A 1 6.86 4.76 -18.52
N ALA A 2 7.06 5.06 -17.25
CA ALA A 2 8.32 5.57 -16.74
C ALA A 2 8.69 4.63 -15.59
N GLU A 3 9.44 3.59 -15.93
CA GLU A 3 9.98 2.65 -14.96
C GLU A 3 11.31 3.23 -14.50
N ARG A 4 11.33 3.76 -13.27
CA ARG A 4 12.56 4.19 -12.61
C ARG A 4 13.49 2.98 -12.51
N HIS A 5 14.54 2.95 -13.32
CA HIS A 5 15.57 1.93 -13.23
C HIS A 5 16.36 2.16 -11.94
N VAL A 6 16.41 1.14 -11.09
CA VAL A 6 17.13 1.20 -9.81
C VAL A 6 18.44 0.44 -10.00
N GLU A 7 19.56 1.17 -10.07
CA GLU A 7 20.88 0.57 -10.21
C GLU A 7 21.50 0.22 -8.86
N ILE A 8 21.18 1.02 -7.82
CA ILE A 8 21.60 0.77 -6.45
C ILE A 8 20.41 0.92 -5.49
N PRO A 9 20.29 0.06 -4.45
CA PRO A 9 19.16 0.10 -3.52
C PRO A 9 19.08 1.42 -2.75
N GLU A 10 20.21 2.09 -2.53
CA GLU A 10 20.31 3.39 -1.84
C GLU A 10 19.58 4.53 -2.59
N GLN A 11 19.26 4.36 -3.88
CA GLN A 11 18.47 5.33 -4.65
C GLN A 11 16.98 5.32 -4.29
N VAL A 12 16.51 4.29 -3.60
CA VAL A 12 15.09 4.08 -3.30
C VAL A 12 14.81 3.86 -1.83
N VAL A 13 15.78 3.40 -1.04
CA VAL A 13 15.62 3.15 0.39
C VAL A 13 16.87 3.58 1.16
N GLN A 14 16.69 4.02 2.40
CA GLN A 14 17.79 4.28 3.33
C GLN A 14 17.74 3.30 4.50
N VAL A 15 18.89 3.10 5.16
CA VAL A 15 18.91 2.35 6.43
C VAL A 15 18.10 3.12 7.46
N ASP A 16 17.29 2.41 8.26
CA ASP A 16 16.36 2.94 9.26
C ASP A 16 15.01 3.46 8.69
N ASP A 17 14.76 3.32 7.38
CA ASP A 17 13.51 3.78 6.77
C ASP A 17 12.33 2.82 7.04
N GLU A 18 11.20 3.38 7.46
CA GLU A 18 9.96 2.64 7.72
C GLU A 18 9.08 2.60 6.45
N LEU A 19 9.04 1.44 5.79
CA LEU A 19 8.39 1.27 4.49
C LEU A 19 7.31 0.19 4.51
N PHE A 20 6.20 0.50 3.85
CA PHE A 20 5.16 -0.46 3.48
C PHE A 20 5.59 -1.22 2.23
N VAL A 21 5.77 -2.53 2.39
CA VAL A 21 6.11 -3.47 1.32
C VAL A 21 5.06 -4.58 1.22
N LYS A 22 4.87 -5.11 0.01
CA LYS A 22 3.98 -6.23 -0.22
C LYS A 22 4.76 -7.53 -0.11
N ILE A 23 4.24 -8.49 0.64
CA ILE A 23 4.77 -9.86 0.65
C ILE A 23 4.33 -10.54 -0.64
N ILE A 24 5.29 -11.05 -1.40
CA ILE A 24 5.02 -11.69 -2.70
C ILE A 24 5.10 -13.21 -2.63
N ASP A 25 5.99 -13.74 -1.78
CA ASP A 25 6.24 -15.18 -1.67
C ASP A 25 6.78 -15.51 -0.28
N ILE A 26 6.38 -16.67 0.25
CA ILE A 26 6.80 -17.18 1.55
C ILE A 26 7.29 -18.62 1.37
N ASP A 27 8.60 -18.80 1.49
CA ASP A 27 9.27 -20.10 1.39
C ASP A 27 9.61 -20.57 2.80
N LEU A 28 8.74 -21.43 3.37
CA LEU A 28 8.88 -21.93 4.73
C LEU A 28 10.04 -22.93 4.88
N GLU A 29 10.36 -23.68 3.81
CA GLU A 29 11.44 -24.66 3.83
C GLU A 29 12.80 -23.98 3.96
N ARG A 30 13.00 -22.89 3.20
CA ARG A 30 14.24 -22.10 3.23
C ARG A 30 14.19 -20.93 4.21
N ARG A 31 13.07 -20.74 4.91
CA ARG A 31 12.81 -19.63 5.83
C ARG A 31 13.05 -18.26 5.18
N ARG A 32 12.63 -18.11 3.93
CA ARG A 32 12.79 -16.88 3.14
C ARG A 32 11.43 -16.23 2.90
N ILE A 33 11.37 -14.91 3.05
CA ILE A 33 10.21 -14.10 2.71
C ILE A 33 10.64 -13.14 1.61
N SER A 34 9.92 -13.16 0.50
CA SER A 34 10.17 -12.25 -0.62
C SER A 34 9.24 -11.03 -0.48
N LEU A 35 9.82 -9.83 -0.59
CA LEU A 35 9.14 -8.56 -0.39
C LEU A 35 9.28 -7.68 -1.63
N SER A 36 8.25 -6.89 -1.94
CA SER A 36 8.25 -5.99 -3.10
C SER A 36 7.71 -4.62 -2.73
N LEU A 37 8.58 -3.61 -2.78
CA LEU A 37 8.23 -2.19 -2.62
C LEU A 37 7.48 -1.68 -3.86
N LYS A 38 7.94 -2.09 -5.05
CA LYS A 38 7.32 -1.77 -6.34
C LYS A 38 5.86 -2.21 -6.37
N GLN A 39 5.57 -3.46 -6.02
CA GLN A 39 4.19 -3.97 -6.01
C GLN A 39 3.36 -3.45 -4.83
N ALA A 40 3.97 -2.92 -3.77
CA ALA A 40 3.22 -2.16 -2.76
C ALA A 40 2.75 -0.81 -3.35
N ASN A 41 3.65 -0.13 -4.05
CA ASN A 41 3.39 1.17 -4.66
C ASN A 41 2.49 1.10 -5.92
N GLU A 42 2.58 0.03 -6.72
CA GLU A 42 1.81 -0.18 -7.97
C GLU A 42 0.66 -1.19 -7.85
N GLY A 43 0.51 -1.89 -6.73
CA GLY A 43 -0.40 -3.02 -6.59
C GLY A 43 -1.87 -2.72 -6.91
N HIS A 44 -2.26 -3.14 -8.13
CA HIS A 44 -3.58 -3.32 -8.74
C HIS A 44 -4.53 -2.11 -8.79
N GLU A 45 -4.95 -1.81 -10.02
CA GLU A 45 -5.91 -0.78 -10.49
C GLU A 45 -7.31 -0.81 -9.85
N ILE A 46 -7.55 -1.57 -8.79
CA ILE A 46 -8.71 -1.36 -7.93
C ILE A 46 -8.36 -0.22 -6.99
N GLU A 47 -8.52 0.99 -7.52
CA GLU A 47 -8.80 2.24 -6.81
C GLU A 47 -8.37 2.20 -5.33
N ILE A 48 -7.12 2.61 -5.07
CA ILE A 48 -6.56 2.80 -3.70
C ILE A 48 -7.30 3.91 -2.94
N GLU A 49 -8.40 4.44 -3.49
CA GLU A 49 -9.37 5.25 -2.78
C GLU A 49 -10.25 4.41 -1.84
N ALA A 50 -10.51 3.13 -2.17
CA ALA A 50 -11.24 2.22 -1.29
C ALA A 50 -10.27 1.64 -0.24
N PHE A 51 -10.36 2.15 1.00
CA PHE A 51 -9.66 1.58 2.15
C PHE A 51 -10.10 0.12 2.36
N ASP A 52 -9.21 -0.82 2.04
CA ASP A 52 -9.40 -2.24 2.38
C ASP A 52 -8.66 -2.56 3.68
N PRO A 53 -9.37 -2.70 4.82
CA PRO A 53 -8.72 -2.96 6.11
C PRO A 53 -7.99 -4.31 6.17
N THR A 54 -8.35 -5.26 5.30
CA THR A 54 -7.77 -6.61 5.29
C THR A 54 -6.32 -6.61 4.81
N GLN A 55 -5.99 -5.68 3.94
CA GLN A 55 -4.61 -5.45 3.49
C GLN A 55 -3.72 -4.81 4.58
N TYR A 56 -4.30 -4.21 5.62
CA TYR A 56 -3.56 -3.47 6.66
C TYR A 56 -3.63 -4.12 8.05
N GLY A 57 -3.87 -5.43 8.10
CA GLY A 57 -3.73 -6.26 9.31
C GLY A 57 -5.05 -6.64 9.98
N MET A 58 -6.20 -6.34 9.38
CA MET A 58 -7.49 -6.82 9.85
C MET A 58 -7.87 -8.10 9.11
N ALA A 59 -7.45 -9.26 9.60
CA ALA A 59 -7.69 -10.53 8.92
C ALA A 59 -9.19 -10.73 8.59
N ALA A 60 -9.53 -10.71 7.31
CA ALA A 60 -10.86 -11.12 6.87
C ALA A 60 -11.05 -12.61 7.17
N ARG A 61 -12.16 -12.92 7.83
CA ARG A 61 -12.61 -14.31 7.99
C ARG A 61 -13.60 -14.59 6.88
N TYR A 62 -13.46 -15.73 6.23
CA TYR A 62 -14.37 -16.18 5.19
C TYR A 62 -14.99 -17.51 5.60
N ASP A 63 -16.25 -17.74 5.24
CA ASP A 63 -16.91 -19.02 5.45
C ASP A 63 -16.51 -20.04 4.36
N ALA A 64 -16.97 -21.30 4.46
CA ALA A 64 -16.65 -22.36 3.52
C ALA A 64 -17.13 -22.08 2.07
N ALA A 65 -18.11 -21.22 1.89
CA ALA A 65 -18.60 -20.74 0.60
C ALA A 65 -17.87 -19.46 0.11
N GLY A 66 -16.90 -18.93 0.88
CA GLY A 66 -16.10 -17.79 0.50
C GLY A 66 -16.74 -16.42 0.77
N ASN A 67 -17.84 -16.34 1.54
CA ASN A 67 -18.42 -15.06 1.94
C ASN A 67 -17.70 -14.50 3.16
N PHE A 68 -17.64 -13.16 3.27
CA PHE A 68 -17.04 -12.47 4.39
C PHE A 68 -17.86 -12.68 5.68
N ILE A 69 -17.18 -13.10 6.75
CA ILE A 69 -17.74 -13.28 8.08
C ILE A 69 -17.47 -12.00 8.88
N TYR A 70 -18.53 -11.26 9.19
CA TYR A 70 -18.49 -10.13 10.10
C TYR A 70 -18.09 -10.56 11.51
N PRO A 71 -17.43 -9.68 12.28
CA PRO A 71 -17.06 -9.99 13.66
C PRO A 71 -18.30 -10.34 14.51
N GLU A 72 -18.09 -11.22 15.48
CA GLU A 72 -19.17 -11.67 16.37
C GLU A 72 -19.77 -10.48 17.13
N GLY A 73 -21.09 -10.33 17.07
CA GLY A 73 -21.80 -9.20 17.65
C GLY A 73 -22.09 -8.04 16.70
N PHE A 74 -21.48 -8.00 15.50
CA PHE A 74 -21.84 -7.04 14.45
C PHE A 74 -22.95 -7.59 13.56
N ASP A 75 -24.05 -6.85 13.43
CA ASP A 75 -25.16 -7.20 12.55
C ASP A 75 -24.99 -6.50 11.20
N SER A 76 -24.76 -7.27 10.13
CA SER A 76 -24.46 -6.69 8.81
C SER A 76 -25.67 -6.03 8.14
N ASP A 77 -26.88 -6.46 8.49
CA ASP A 77 -28.12 -5.91 7.93
C ASP A 77 -28.45 -4.55 8.54
N SER A 78 -28.28 -4.42 9.86
CA SER A 78 -28.51 -3.16 10.58
C SER A 78 -27.26 -2.27 10.69
N GLN A 79 -26.07 -2.78 10.33
CA GLN A 79 -24.77 -2.14 10.55
C GLN A 79 -24.51 -1.73 12.01
N GLU A 80 -25.08 -2.48 12.95
CA GLU A 80 -25.05 -2.16 14.38
C GLU A 80 -24.44 -3.30 15.19
N TRP A 81 -23.73 -2.92 16.25
CA TRP A 81 -23.20 -3.86 17.23
C TRP A 81 -24.25 -4.17 18.29
N LYS A 82 -24.49 -5.46 18.55
CA LYS A 82 -25.41 -5.95 19.56
C LYS A 82 -24.96 -5.52 20.98
N PRO A 83 -25.90 -5.19 21.89
CA PRO A 83 -25.57 -4.90 23.28
C PRO A 83 -24.93 -6.12 23.95
N GLY A 84 -23.90 -5.91 24.76
CA GLY A 84 -23.08 -6.95 25.41
C GLY A 84 -21.79 -7.32 24.67
N TYR A 85 -21.57 -6.77 23.46
CA TYR A 85 -20.38 -7.00 22.64
C TYR A 85 -19.44 -5.78 22.60
N GLU A 86 -19.52 -4.90 23.60
CA GLU A 86 -18.70 -3.67 23.68
C GLU A 86 -17.19 -3.95 23.61
N THR A 87 -16.70 -5.01 24.25
CA THR A 87 -15.27 -5.37 24.19
C THR A 87 -14.85 -5.76 22.77
N GLN A 88 -15.66 -6.58 22.08
CA GLN A 88 -15.39 -6.97 20.70
C GLN A 88 -15.45 -5.76 19.76
N ARG A 89 -16.40 -4.84 20.01
CA ARG A 89 -16.50 -3.57 19.29
C ARG A 89 -15.23 -2.75 19.47
N GLU A 90 -14.80 -2.53 20.70
CA GLU A 90 -13.61 -1.72 21.01
C GLU A 90 -12.34 -2.32 20.40
N GLU A 91 -12.16 -3.64 20.48
CA GLU A 91 -11.04 -4.34 19.83
C GLU A 91 -11.08 -4.18 18.31
N TRP A 92 -12.26 -4.33 17.70
CA TRP A 92 -12.44 -4.16 16.26
C TRP A 92 -12.18 -2.71 15.82
N GLU A 93 -12.72 -1.72 16.55
CA GLU A 93 -12.49 -0.30 16.31
C GLU A 93 -11.01 0.05 16.44
N LYS A 94 -10.32 -0.51 17.44
CA LYS A 94 -8.88 -0.34 17.62
C LYS A 94 -8.08 -0.97 16.48
N GLN A 95 -8.47 -2.15 16.00
CA GLN A 95 -7.83 -2.77 14.82
C GLN A 95 -8.09 -1.97 13.55
N TYR A 96 -9.31 -1.45 13.39
CA TYR A 96 -9.70 -0.58 12.28
C TYR A 96 -8.89 0.72 12.28
N ALA A 97 -8.77 1.38 13.44
CA ALA A 97 -7.97 2.60 13.59
C ALA A 97 -6.49 2.36 13.24
N GLN A 98 -5.90 1.27 13.72
CA GLN A 98 -4.52 0.88 13.37
C GLN A 98 -4.37 0.58 11.87
N ALA A 99 -5.33 -0.10 11.25
CA ALA A 99 -5.33 -0.36 9.82
C ALA A 99 -5.44 0.95 9.02
N GLN A 100 -6.28 1.88 9.47
CA GLN A 100 -6.44 3.19 8.85
C GLN A 100 -5.15 4.03 8.94
N GLU A 101 -4.47 4.01 10.09
CA GLU A 101 -3.18 4.67 10.28
C GLU A 101 -2.13 4.11 9.31
N ARG A 102 -2.02 2.78 9.19
CA ARG A 102 -1.12 2.13 8.24
C ARG A 102 -1.44 2.47 6.79
N PHE A 103 -2.72 2.51 6.43
CA PHE A 103 -3.15 2.92 5.09
C PHE A 103 -2.77 4.37 4.80
N MET A 104 -3.00 5.28 5.74
CA MET A 104 -2.62 6.69 5.60
C MET A 104 -1.10 6.84 5.45
N ALA A 105 -0.32 6.11 6.23
CA ALA A 105 1.13 6.09 6.13
C ALA A 105 1.61 5.52 4.79
N HIS A 106 1.01 4.43 4.29
CA HIS A 106 1.30 3.90 2.95
C HIS A 106 0.90 4.88 1.83
N LYS A 107 -0.21 5.60 1.98
CA LYS A 107 -0.62 6.68 1.05
C LYS A 107 0.40 7.81 1.02
N LYS A 108 0.94 8.20 2.18
CA LYS A 108 2.02 9.18 2.31
C LYS A 108 3.28 8.68 1.58
N GLN A 109 3.70 7.43 1.81
CA GLN A 109 4.83 6.82 1.10
C GLN A 109 4.65 6.85 -0.42
N LYS A 110 3.47 6.52 -0.95
CA LYS A 110 3.21 6.61 -2.40
C LYS A 110 3.32 8.04 -2.93
N ALA A 111 2.81 9.01 -2.18
CA ALA A 111 2.92 10.42 -2.55
C ALA A 111 4.38 10.89 -2.55
N GLU A 112 5.18 10.49 -1.56
CA GLU A 112 6.61 10.77 -1.47
C GLU A 112 7.39 10.09 -2.61
N ALA A 113 7.08 8.82 -2.91
CA ALA A 113 7.68 8.10 -4.04
C ALA A 113 7.35 8.77 -5.38
N LYS A 114 6.10 9.21 -5.59
CA LYS A 114 5.69 9.95 -6.80
C LYS A 114 6.38 11.32 -6.90
N ALA A 115 6.52 12.03 -5.78
CA ALA A 115 7.23 13.31 -5.75
C ALA A 115 8.73 13.13 -6.06
N ALA A 116 9.35 12.07 -5.52
CA ALA A 116 10.74 11.73 -5.82
C ALA A 116 10.96 11.33 -7.28
N ASP A 117 9.99 10.64 -7.90
CA ASP A 117 10.02 10.31 -9.33
C ASP A 117 9.90 11.56 -10.21
N ALA A 118 8.97 12.46 -9.87
CA ALA A 118 8.77 13.73 -10.56
C ALA A 118 10.01 14.65 -10.45
N ALA A 119 10.68 14.69 -9.29
CA ALA A 119 11.89 15.49 -9.08
C ALA A 119 13.14 14.89 -9.76
N ALA A 120 13.15 13.57 -9.99
CA ALA A 120 14.26 12.87 -10.61
C ALA A 120 14.17 12.78 -12.12
N THR A 121 13.09 13.27 -12.74
CA THR A 121 13.00 13.43 -14.21
C THR A 121 13.85 14.65 -14.57
N PRO A 122 15.06 14.50 -15.13
CA PRO A 122 15.77 15.64 -15.67
C PRO A 122 14.94 16.14 -16.85
N ALA A 123 14.81 17.44 -16.98
CA ALA A 123 14.36 18.07 -18.22
C ALA A 123 15.40 17.80 -19.32
N ASP A 124 15.43 16.58 -19.86
CA ASP A 124 16.13 16.23 -21.09
C ASP A 124 15.10 16.14 -22.21
N GLU A 125 14.47 17.26 -22.53
CA GLU A 125 13.73 17.42 -23.80
C GLU A 125 13.36 18.88 -24.13
N THR A 126 14.19 19.88 -23.80
CA THR A 126 14.07 21.23 -24.41
C THR A 126 15.39 21.99 -24.45
N ALA A 127 16.49 21.43 -24.99
CA ALA A 127 17.72 22.22 -25.18
C ALA A 127 18.72 21.65 -26.21
N ALA A 128 18.27 21.27 -27.41
CA ALA A 128 19.09 21.19 -28.64
C ALA A 128 18.12 20.80 -29.76
N GLU A 129 17.63 21.72 -30.59
CA GLU A 129 18.36 22.20 -31.76
C GLU A 129 17.56 23.36 -32.37
N GLU A 130 17.95 24.60 -32.13
CA GLU A 130 17.74 25.67 -33.11
C GLU A 130 18.60 26.87 -32.74
N VAL A 131 19.76 27.00 -33.41
CA VAL A 131 20.41 28.27 -33.78
C VAL A 131 21.67 27.96 -34.61
N PRO A 132 22.14 28.84 -35.52
CA PRO A 132 21.46 29.43 -36.68
C PRO A 132 22.37 29.35 -37.94
N ALA A 133 21.85 29.37 -39.18
CA ALA A 133 22.70 29.64 -40.34
C ALA A 133 21.93 30.29 -41.48
N ALA A 134 22.42 31.48 -41.85
CA ALA A 134 22.00 32.28 -42.97
C ALA A 134 22.31 31.61 -44.32
N GLU A 135 21.44 31.86 -45.31
CA GLU A 135 21.82 32.44 -46.60
C GLU A 135 20.62 33.19 -47.21
#